data_AF-A0AA43ZJE5-F1
#
_entry.id   AF-A0AA43ZJE5-F1
#
_cell.length_a   1.000
_cell.length_b   1.000
_cell.length_c   1.000
_cell.angle_alpha   90.00
_cell.angle_beta   90.00
_cell.angle_gamma   90.00
#
_symmetry.space_group_name_H-M   'P 1'
#
loop_
_entity.id
_entity.type
_entity.pdbx_description
1 polymer ?
#
loop_
_entity_poly.entity_id
_entity_poly.type
_entity_poly.pdbx_seq_one_letter_code
_entity_poly.pdbx_strand_id
1 'polypeptide(L)'
;MALRLLELSWTEAEGIFTLAVSSTVPLLQFERGEIADLIERHGFKPLSADRWTAPADDPKAPLKMWGALSATGYSLTMDMRTLPPSLEGVA
;
A
#
# COMPACT_ATOMS: atom_id res chain seq x y z
N MET A 1 15.79 -17.91 5.78
CA MET A 1 14.45 -17.46 5.39
C MET A 1 14.62 -16.37 4.36
N ALA A 2 13.88 -16.42 3.24
CA ALA A 2 13.85 -15.30 2.30
C ALA A 2 13.08 -14.14 2.95
N LEU A 3 13.66 -12.95 2.96
CA LEU A 3 12.97 -11.74 3.40
C LEU A 3 11.83 -11.45 2.41
N ARG A 4 10.59 -11.32 2.90
CA ARG A 4 9.45 -10.96 2.05
C ARG A 4 9.35 -9.44 2.00
N LEU A 5 9.86 -8.86 0.91
CA LEU A 5 9.86 -7.43 0.66
C LEU A 5 8.65 -7.04 -0.17
N LEU A 6 7.77 -6.20 0.38
CA LEU A 6 6.72 -5.52 -0.36
C LEU A 6 7.25 -4.17 -0.84
N GLU A 7 7.06 -3.92 -2.12
CA GLU A 7 7.40 -2.68 -2.79
C GLU A 7 6.12 -1.90 -3.04
N LEU A 8 5.99 -0.76 -2.37
CA LEU A 8 4.84 0.13 -2.49
C LEU A 8 5.21 1.27 -3.43
N SER A 9 4.35 1.56 -4.40
CA SER A 9 4.51 2.72 -5.27
C SER A 9 3.19 3.45 -5.39
N TRP A 10 3.27 4.78 -5.46
CA TRP A 10 2.10 5.63 -5.59
C TRP A 10 2.07 6.31 -6.94
N THR A 11 0.87 6.50 -7.45
CA THR A 11 0.61 7.38 -8.59
C THR A 11 -0.53 8.32 -8.25
N GLU A 12 -0.44 9.56 -8.68
CA GLU A 12 -1.48 10.56 -8.52
C GLU A 12 -2.13 10.86 -9.88
N ALA A 13 -3.47 10.92 -9.90
CA ALA A 13 -4.24 11.43 -11.02
C ALA A 13 -5.40 12.28 -10.48
N GLU A 14 -5.47 13.54 -10.88
CA GLU A 14 -6.55 14.47 -10.49
C GLU A 14 -6.77 14.56 -8.96
N GLY A 15 -5.68 14.55 -8.17
CA GLY A 15 -5.73 14.57 -6.70
C GLY A 15 -6.12 13.24 -6.05
N ILE A 16 -6.30 12.18 -6.84
CA ILE A 16 -6.58 10.83 -6.37
C ILE A 16 -5.30 10.01 -6.37
N PHE A 17 -4.96 9.45 -5.22
CA PHE A 17 -3.78 8.59 -5.05
C PHE A 17 -4.14 7.13 -5.26
N THR A 18 -3.35 6.43 -6.05
CA THR A 18 -3.43 4.98 -6.25
C THR A 18 -2.16 4.33 -5.73
N LEU A 19 -2.33 3.34 -4.86
CA LEU A 19 -1.28 2.46 -4.36
C LEU A 19 -1.15 1.27 -5.29
N ALA A 20 0.06 0.96 -5.73
CA ALA A 20 0.42 -0.33 -6.30
C ALA A 20 1.34 -1.08 -5.33
N VAL A 21 1.07 -2.37 -5.13
CA VAL A 21 1.85 -3.25 -4.25
C VAL A 21 2.42 -4.40 -5.07
N SER A 22 3.74 -4.45 -5.14
CA SER A 22 4.48 -5.57 -5.72
C SER A 22 5.35 -6.24 -4.67
N SER A 23 5.90 -7.41 -5.01
CA SER A 23 6.84 -8.12 -4.15
C SER A 23 7.92 -8.74 -5.02
N THR A 24 9.17 -8.63 -4.59
CA THR A 24 10.32 -9.21 -5.29
C THR A 24 10.24 -10.74 -5.35
N VAL A 25 9.60 -11.35 -4.35
CA VAL A 25 9.32 -12.79 -4.29
C VAL A 25 7.83 -13.03 -4.49
N PRO A 26 7.41 -14.00 -5.31
CA PRO A 26 5.99 -14.31 -5.48
C PRO A 26 5.30 -14.61 -4.15
N LEU A 27 4.30 -13.80 -3.81
CA LEU A 27 3.41 -14.05 -2.68
C LEU A 27 2.44 -15.18 -3.00
N LEU A 28 2.22 -16.06 -2.03
CA LEU A 28 1.19 -17.10 -2.06
C LEU A 28 -0.21 -16.47 -2.09
N GLN A 29 -1.20 -17.21 -2.58
CA GLN A 29 -2.55 -16.69 -2.75
C GLN A 29 -3.17 -16.17 -1.44
N PHE A 30 -2.94 -16.87 -0.32
CA PHE A 30 -3.45 -16.43 0.98
C PHE A 30 -2.78 -15.13 1.45
N GLU A 31 -1.47 -14.96 1.22
CA GLU A 31 -0.72 -13.75 1.60
C GLU A 31 -1.23 -12.53 0.83
N ARG A 32 -1.50 -12.71 -0.46
CA ARG A 32 -2.12 -11.67 -1.30
C ARG A 32 -3.49 -11.29 -0.76
N GLY A 33 -4.28 -12.28 -0.35
CA GLY A 33 -5.58 -12.06 0.29
C GLY A 33 -5.45 -11.28 1.59
N GLU A 34 -4.52 -11.62 2.47
CA GLU A 34 -4.30 -10.89 3.73
C GLU A 34 -3.88 -9.44 3.49
N ILE A 35 -3.00 -9.19 2.52
CA ILE A 35 -2.56 -7.82 2.17
C ILE A 35 -3.74 -7.04 1.56
N ALA A 36 -4.49 -7.63 0.64
CA ALA A 36 -5.66 -7.00 0.03
C ALA A 36 -6.72 -6.64 1.09
N ASP A 37 -7.07 -7.60 1.94
CA ASP A 37 -8.02 -7.41 3.04
C ASP A 37 -7.56 -6.28 3.99
N LEU A 38 -6.26 -6.22 4.29
CA LEU A 38 -5.71 -5.17 5.15
C LEU A 38 -5.85 -3.80 4.50
N ILE A 39 -5.46 -3.66 3.23
CA ILE A 39 -5.56 -2.40 2.46
C ILE A 39 -7.02 -1.95 2.40
N GLU A 40 -7.95 -2.85 2.06
CA GLU A 40 -9.37 -2.55 1.91
C GLU A 40 -10.05 -2.16 3.24
N ARG A 41 -9.63 -2.73 4.38
CA ARG A 41 -10.09 -2.31 5.72
C ARG A 41 -9.75 -0.86 6.05
N HIS A 42 -8.76 -0.28 5.38
CA HIS A 42 -8.41 1.13 5.50
C HIS A 42 -9.13 2.04 4.49
N GLY A 43 -10.20 1.54 3.86
CA GLY A 43 -11.07 2.31 2.97
C GLY A 43 -10.57 2.42 1.53
N PHE A 44 -9.46 1.76 1.21
CA PHE A 44 -8.95 1.69 -0.16
C PHE A 44 -9.87 0.84 -1.03
N LYS A 45 -10.11 1.28 -2.26
CA LYS A 45 -10.94 0.55 -3.21
C LYS A 45 -10.08 -0.20 -4.22
N PRO A 46 -10.33 -1.49 -4.49
CA PRO A 46 -9.57 -2.24 -5.46
C PRO A 46 -9.78 -1.67 -6.87
N LEU A 47 -8.67 -1.49 -7.59
CA LEU A 47 -8.64 -1.10 -9.00
C LEU A 47 -8.20 -2.29 -9.87
N SER A 48 -7.19 -3.03 -9.42
CA SER A 48 -6.72 -4.29 -9.99
C SER A 48 -6.21 -5.22 -8.88
N ALA A 49 -5.71 -6.40 -9.24
CA ALA A 49 -5.24 -7.41 -8.28
C ALA A 49 -4.10 -6.94 -7.35
N ASP A 50 -3.41 -5.89 -7.73
CA ASP A 50 -2.22 -5.33 -7.10
C ASP A 50 -2.32 -3.80 -6.92
N ARG A 51 -3.48 -3.20 -7.18
CA ARG A 51 -3.67 -1.75 -7.12
C ARG A 51 -4.95 -1.36 -6.42
N TRP A 52 -4.86 -0.33 -5.59
CA TRP A 52 -5.98 0.21 -4.86
C TRP A 52 -5.97 1.73 -4.85
N THR A 53 -7.14 2.34 -4.98
CA THR A 53 -7.35 3.77 -4.89
C THR A 53 -7.57 4.18 -3.44
N ALA A 54 -6.83 5.18 -2.96
CA ALA A 54 -7.02 5.75 -1.63
C ALA A 54 -8.38 6.45 -1.50
N PRO A 55 -9.03 6.39 -0.33
CA PRO A 55 -10.29 7.09 -0.10
C PRO A 55 -10.08 8.61 -0.14
N ALA A 56 -10.86 9.30 -0.96
CA ALA A 56 -10.78 10.75 -1.09
C ALA A 56 -11.29 11.51 0.15
N ASP A 57 -12.12 10.85 0.97
CA ASP A 57 -12.73 11.38 2.19
C ASP A 57 -11.84 11.23 3.44
N ASP A 58 -10.76 10.44 3.40
CA ASP A 58 -9.80 10.29 4.50
C ASP A 58 -8.36 10.53 4.02
N PRO A 59 -7.84 11.77 4.10
CA PRO A 59 -6.48 12.10 3.67
C PRO A 59 -5.38 11.42 4.51
N LYS A 60 -5.74 10.87 5.69
CA LYS A 60 -4.80 10.12 6.55
C LYS A 60 -4.84 8.61 6.29
N ALA A 61 -5.71 8.12 5.41
CA ALA A 61 -5.79 6.70 5.08
C ALA A 61 -4.45 6.10 4.59
N PRO A 62 -3.68 6.77 3.71
CA PRO A 62 -2.35 6.27 3.31
C PRO A 62 -1.39 6.05 4.49
N LEU A 63 -1.35 7.00 5.44
CA LEU A 63 -0.52 6.87 6.65
C LEU A 63 -0.99 5.74 7.56
N LYS A 64 -2.31 5.59 7.77
CA LYS A 64 -2.88 4.51 8.58
C LYS A 64 -2.57 3.14 7.96
N MET A 65 -2.72 3.02 6.64
CA MET A 65 -2.43 1.83 5.87
C MET A 65 -0.93 1.48 5.92
N TRP A 66 -0.05 2.48 5.77
CA TRP A 66 1.40 2.29 5.94
C TRP A 66 1.75 1.74 7.32
N GLY A 67 1.17 2.31 8.39
CA GLY A 67 1.37 1.82 9.75
C GLY A 67 0.87 0.38 9.93
N ALA A 68 -0.27 0.04 9.32
CA ALA A 68 -0.84 -1.30 9.37
C ALA A 68 0.03 -2.33 8.64
N LEU A 69 0.51 -2.01 7.43
CA LEU A 69 1.45 -2.86 6.70
C LEU A 69 2.78 -2.96 7.44
N SER A 70 3.27 -1.88 8.06
CA SER A 70 4.56 -1.90 8.78
C SER A 70 4.51 -2.75 10.04
N ALA A 71 3.30 -2.95 10.61
CA ALA A 71 3.07 -3.84 11.74
C ALA A 71 2.96 -5.32 11.33
N THR A 72 2.95 -5.62 10.03
CA THR A 72 3.00 -7.01 9.55
C THR A 72 4.43 -7.57 9.64
N GLY A 73 4.57 -8.88 9.39
CA GLY A 73 5.88 -9.51 9.27
C GLY A 73 6.62 -9.22 7.94
N TYR A 74 6.06 -8.40 7.06
CA TYR A 74 6.67 -8.05 5.78
C TYR A 74 7.67 -6.90 5.95
N SER A 75 8.79 -6.99 5.23
CA SER A 75 9.63 -5.80 5.04
C SER A 75 8.98 -4.92 3.99
N LEU A 76 8.94 -3.62 4.22
CA LEU A 76 8.36 -2.66 3.27
C LEU A 76 9.43 -1.77 2.70
N THR A 77 9.28 -1.43 1.43
CA THR A 77 9.96 -0.31 0.79
C THR A 77 8.93 0.49 0.01
N MET A 78 9.18 1.79 -0.14
CA MET A 78 8.27 2.70 -0.81
C MET A 78 9.03 3.55 -1.83
N ASP A 79 8.50 3.64 -3.04
CA ASP A 79 8.98 4.61 -4.03
C ASP A 79 8.55 6.02 -3.59
N MET A 80 9.53 6.90 -3.38
CA MET A 80 9.33 8.28 -2.91
C MET A 80 9.04 9.29 -4.03
N ARG A 81 9.01 8.87 -5.30
CA ARG A 81 8.78 9.80 -6.44
C ARG A 81 7.43 10.49 -6.38
N THR A 82 6.42 9.76 -5.91
CA THR A 82 5.08 10.27 -5.66
C THR A 82 4.69 9.78 -4.29
N LEU A 83 4.25 10.67 -3.42
CA LEU A 83 3.76 10.31 -2.10
C LEU A 83 2.46 11.07 -1.81
N PRO A 84 1.45 10.39 -1.25
CA PRO A 84 0.34 11.08 -0.60
C PRO A 84 0.88 12.05 0.46
N PRO A 85 0.30 13.25 0.62
CA PRO A 85 0.76 14.25 1.59
C PRO A 85 0.90 13.74 3.03
N SER A 86 0.09 12.74 3.41
CA SER A 86 0.17 12.13 4.74
C SER A 86 1.40 11.24 4.98
N LEU A 87 2.16 10.92 3.93
CA LEU A 87 3.35 10.06 3.98
C LEU A 87 4.69 10.82 3.82
N GLU A 88 4.68 12.09 3.45
CA GLU A 88 5.89 12.89 3.18
C GLU A 88 6.85 13.02 4.39
N GLY A 89 6.36 12.83 5.61
CA GLY A 89 7.17 12.90 6.85
C GLY A 89 7.56 11.55 7.46
N VAL A 90 7.24 10.43 6.80
CA VAL A 90 7.39 9.07 7.35
C VAL A 90 8.10 8.12 6.39
N ALA A 91 8.26 8.53 5.13
CA ALA A 91 9.02 7.84 4.10
C ALA A 91 10.53 8.00 4.30
#